data_AF-A0A1V5PAS8-F1
#
_entry.id   AF-A0A1V5PAS8-F1
#
_cell.length_a   1.000
_cell.length_b   1.000
_cell.length_c   1.000
_cell.angle_alpha   90.00
_cell.angle_beta   90.00
_cell.angle_gamma   90.00
#
_symmetry.space_group_name_H-M   'P 1'
#
loop_
_entity.id
_entity.type
_entity.pdbx_description
1 polymer ?
#
loop_
_entity_poly.entity_id
_entity_poly.type
_entity_poly.pdbx_seq_one_letter_code
_entity_poly.pdbx_strand_id
1 'polypeptide(L)'
;MEQKLPERLLDYTEAARARGAHLRMPANVASLFVGWDMFVSYAQQLGVLDCDYDGLRDLGWQMLVELGDAQQVTAQDEKPVMMYLDALSQLVAQGSVYLRHREYPEMPDKMLPKGADREVGAEFLGWYDAQYLYLLSGPTFKTIVQFYRNSGVVFNDTERGIKVKLREEGLLHPAERPTGNTFLYQMGLSTRPWVLRITNTIFNNEGDLPENV
;
A
#
# COMPACT_ATOMS: atom_id res chain seq x y z
N MET A 1 19.70 -34.38 -26.35
CA MET A 1 18.58 -35.12 -25.74
C MET A 1 17.55 -34.06 -25.41
N GLU A 2 16.41 -34.05 -26.10
CA GLU A 2 15.41 -32.99 -26.00
C GLU A 2 14.72 -33.10 -24.63
N GLN A 3 15.04 -32.19 -23.70
CA GLN A 3 14.50 -32.20 -22.34
C GLN A 3 13.01 -31.79 -22.40
N LYS A 4 12.14 -32.48 -21.67
CA LYS A 4 10.69 -32.21 -21.77
C LYS A 4 10.33 -30.90 -21.06
N LEU A 5 9.35 -30.18 -21.58
CA LEU A 5 8.88 -28.89 -21.03
C LEU A 5 8.62 -28.90 -19.51
N PRO A 6 7.98 -29.93 -18.94
CA PRO A 6 7.73 -29.99 -17.50
C PRO A 6 9.00 -30.11 -16.66
N GLU A 7 10.02 -30.80 -17.17
CA GLU A 7 11.31 -30.97 -16.49
C GLU A 7 12.05 -29.62 -16.45
N ARG A 8 12.07 -28.91 -17.59
CA ARG A 8 12.63 -27.56 -17.67
C ARG A 8 11.95 -26.59 -16.71
N LEU A 9 10.62 -26.63 -16.62
CA LEU A 9 9.87 -25.77 -15.70
C LEU A 9 10.22 -26.05 -14.24
N LEU A 10 10.38 -27.32 -13.87
CA LEU A 10 10.78 -27.72 -12.52
C LEU A 10 12.19 -27.19 -12.20
N ASP A 11 13.15 -27.41 -13.11
CA ASP A 11 14.54 -26.98 -12.95
C ASP A 11 14.64 -25.46 -12.72
N TYR A 12 13.94 -24.66 -13.53
CA TYR A 12 13.94 -23.20 -13.35
C TYR A 12 13.13 -22.74 -12.13
N THR A 13 12.13 -23.50 -11.71
CA THR A 13 11.41 -23.20 -10.46
C THR A 13 12.33 -23.40 -9.26
N GLU A 14 13.15 -24.45 -9.26
CA GLU A 14 14.16 -24.70 -8.24
C GLU A 14 15.31 -23.68 -8.31
N ALA A 15 15.78 -23.34 -9.52
CA ALA A 15 16.79 -22.30 -9.71
C ALA A 15 16.31 -20.91 -9.23
N ALA A 16 15.05 -20.55 -9.47
CA ALA A 16 14.44 -19.33 -8.95
C ALA A 16 14.40 -19.36 -7.41
N ARG A 17 13.94 -20.48 -6.81
CA ARG A 17 13.95 -20.66 -5.35
C ARG A 17 15.35 -20.52 -4.73
N ALA A 18 16.37 -21.05 -5.39
CA ALA A 18 17.74 -21.03 -4.90
C ALA A 18 18.37 -19.62 -4.98
N ARG A 19 18.01 -18.82 -5.99
CA ARG A 19 18.48 -17.44 -6.14
C ARG A 19 17.77 -16.45 -5.23
N GLY A 20 16.50 -16.69 -4.90
CA GLY A 20 15.73 -15.85 -3.99
C GLY A 20 14.97 -16.67 -2.97
N ALA A 21 15.47 -16.73 -1.74
CA ALA A 21 14.77 -17.31 -0.58
C ALA A 21 13.41 -16.63 -0.28
N HIS A 22 13.15 -15.50 -0.94
CA HIS A 22 12.02 -14.63 -0.71
C HIS A 22 11.00 -14.59 -1.88
N LEU A 23 11.35 -15.09 -3.07
CA LEU A 23 10.46 -15.13 -4.24
C LEU A 23 9.16 -15.87 -3.92
N ARG A 24 8.04 -15.13 -3.89
CA ARG A 24 6.72 -15.67 -3.54
C ARG A 24 6.13 -16.58 -4.63
N MET A 25 6.50 -16.36 -5.90
CA MET A 25 6.01 -17.12 -7.05
C MET A 25 7.17 -17.60 -7.96
N PRO A 26 8.06 -18.48 -7.48
CA PRO A 26 9.19 -18.99 -8.28
C PRO A 26 8.73 -19.70 -9.55
N ALA A 27 7.54 -20.33 -9.51
CA ALA A 27 6.92 -21.00 -10.65
C ALA A 27 6.51 -20.00 -11.76
N ASN A 28 6.10 -18.76 -11.41
CA ASN A 28 5.76 -17.75 -12.40
C ASN A 28 7.00 -17.23 -13.11
N VAL A 29 8.07 -16.94 -12.34
CA VAL A 29 9.39 -16.55 -12.88
C VAL A 29 9.91 -17.65 -13.82
N ALA A 30 9.85 -18.90 -13.39
CA ALA A 30 10.24 -20.04 -14.20
C ALA A 30 9.39 -20.18 -15.48
N SER A 31 8.08 -20.00 -15.40
CA SER A 31 7.18 -20.09 -16.56
C SER A 31 7.49 -19.01 -17.60
N LEU A 32 7.67 -17.76 -17.14
CA LEU A 32 8.04 -16.64 -18.01
C LEU A 32 9.41 -16.85 -18.64
N PHE A 33 10.38 -17.35 -17.86
CA PHE A 33 11.71 -17.62 -18.37
C PHE A 33 11.73 -18.75 -19.40
N VAL A 34 11.01 -19.86 -19.15
CA VAL A 34 10.88 -20.94 -20.13
C VAL A 34 10.26 -20.42 -21.42
N GLY A 35 9.23 -19.59 -21.33
CA GLY A 35 8.62 -18.93 -22.50
C GLY A 35 9.60 -18.02 -23.24
N TRP A 36 10.37 -17.21 -22.52
CA TRP A 36 11.42 -16.36 -23.08
C TRP A 36 12.50 -17.17 -23.81
N ASP A 37 13.06 -18.19 -23.16
CA ASP A 37 14.09 -19.06 -23.72
C ASP A 37 13.60 -19.77 -25.00
N MET A 38 12.35 -20.26 -24.99
CA MET A 38 11.72 -20.84 -26.18
C MET A 38 11.57 -19.82 -27.31
N PHE A 39 11.14 -18.59 -26.99
CA PHE A 39 10.99 -17.53 -27.97
C PHE A 39 12.34 -17.15 -28.61
N VAL A 40 13.37 -16.93 -27.81
CA VAL A 40 14.72 -16.58 -28.31
C VAL A 40 15.28 -17.71 -29.17
N SER A 41 15.10 -18.97 -28.75
CA SER A 41 15.55 -20.15 -29.50
C SER A 41 14.85 -20.25 -30.85
N TYR A 42 13.53 -20.07 -30.87
CA TYR A 42 12.74 -20.10 -32.09
C TYR A 42 13.11 -18.96 -33.06
N ALA A 43 13.27 -17.74 -32.54
CA ALA A 43 13.63 -16.58 -33.36
C ALA A 43 15.04 -16.68 -33.95
N GLN A 44 15.98 -17.32 -33.23
CA GLN A 44 17.32 -17.63 -33.75
C GLN A 44 17.26 -18.69 -34.84
N GLN A 45 16.47 -19.76 -34.67
CA GLN A 45 16.28 -20.80 -35.70
C GLN A 45 15.68 -20.24 -37.00
N LEU A 46 14.79 -19.26 -36.90
CA LEU A 46 14.24 -18.57 -38.06
C LEU A 46 15.23 -17.58 -38.71
N GLY A 47 16.39 -17.34 -38.11
CA GLY A 47 17.39 -16.37 -38.59
C GLY A 47 16.93 -14.92 -38.50
N VAL A 48 15.88 -14.64 -37.71
CA VAL A 48 15.32 -13.28 -37.54
C VAL A 48 16.11 -12.48 -36.52
N LEU A 49 16.78 -13.18 -35.60
CA LEU A 49 17.71 -12.61 -34.64
C LEU A 49 19.12 -13.13 -34.92
N ASP A 50 20.04 -12.20 -35.22
CA ASP A 50 21.48 -12.45 -35.22
C ASP A 50 22.03 -11.92 -33.89
N CYS A 51 21.90 -12.73 -32.84
CA CYS A 51 22.20 -12.31 -31.48
C CYS A 51 22.89 -13.41 -30.66
N ASP A 52 23.61 -12.96 -29.62
CA ASP A 52 24.15 -13.82 -28.57
C ASP A 52 23.00 -14.44 -27.76
N TYR A 53 22.65 -15.68 -28.10
CA TYR A 53 21.59 -16.44 -27.43
C TYR A 53 21.82 -16.53 -25.93
N ASP A 54 23.03 -16.89 -25.52
CA ASP A 54 23.36 -17.10 -24.12
C ASP A 54 23.30 -15.77 -23.36
N GLY A 55 23.81 -14.68 -23.95
CA GLY A 55 23.71 -13.35 -23.37
C GLY A 55 22.28 -12.86 -23.16
N LEU A 56 21.39 -13.05 -24.15
CA LEU A 56 19.97 -12.68 -24.04
C LEU A 56 19.20 -13.54 -23.05
N ARG A 57 19.56 -14.83 -22.99
CA ARG A 57 19.00 -15.77 -22.03
C ARG A 57 19.39 -15.38 -20.61
N ASP A 58 20.66 -15.10 -20.35
CA ASP A 58 21.15 -14.71 -19.03
C ASP A 58 20.57 -13.36 -18.59
N LEU A 59 20.49 -12.39 -19.51
CA LEU A 59 19.82 -11.11 -19.25
C LEU A 59 18.34 -11.30 -18.90
N GLY A 60 17.61 -12.11 -19.68
CA GLY A 60 16.20 -12.40 -19.43
C GLY A 60 15.98 -13.07 -18.07
N TRP A 61 16.85 -14.02 -17.70
CA TRP A 61 16.81 -14.65 -16.39
C TRP A 61 17.03 -13.63 -15.27
N GLN A 62 18.08 -12.81 -15.38
CA GLN A 62 18.42 -11.82 -14.37
C GLN A 62 17.28 -10.82 -14.16
N MET A 63 16.74 -10.25 -15.24
CA MET A 63 15.65 -9.28 -15.19
C MET A 63 14.37 -9.86 -14.57
N LEU A 64 14.03 -11.11 -14.88
CA LEU A 64 12.83 -11.76 -14.33
C LEU A 64 12.96 -12.07 -12.83
N VAL A 65 14.17 -12.43 -12.36
CA VAL A 65 14.44 -12.62 -10.93
C VAL A 65 14.37 -11.29 -10.18
N GLU A 66 15.04 -10.25 -10.69
CA GLU A 66 15.04 -8.91 -10.08
C GLU A 66 13.62 -8.32 -10.01
N LEU A 67 12.81 -8.52 -11.07
CA LEU A 67 11.41 -8.11 -11.09
C LEU A 67 10.56 -8.87 -10.05
N GLY A 68 10.80 -10.17 -9.89
CA GLY A 68 10.12 -10.99 -8.89
C GLY A 68 10.40 -10.54 -7.45
N ASP A 69 11.64 -10.13 -7.17
CA ASP A 69 12.03 -9.58 -5.87
C ASP A 69 11.39 -8.20 -5.62
N ALA A 70 11.37 -7.32 -6.64
CA ALA A 70 10.75 -6.01 -6.54
C ALA A 70 9.23 -6.10 -6.25
N GLN A 71 8.52 -7.02 -6.91
CA GLN A 71 7.09 -7.23 -6.69
C GLN A 71 6.76 -7.68 -5.25
N GLN A 72 7.67 -8.39 -4.60
CA GLN A 72 7.46 -8.83 -3.21
C GLN A 72 7.54 -7.66 -2.24
N VAL A 73 8.52 -6.77 -2.40
CA VAL A 73 8.67 -5.59 -1.54
C VAL A 73 7.40 -4.75 -1.64
N THR A 74 6.93 -4.48 -2.86
CA THR A 74 5.66 -3.77 -3.08
C THR A 74 4.48 -4.46 -2.41
N ALA A 75 4.29 -5.78 -2.59
CA ALA A 75 3.17 -6.50 -1.98
C ALA A 75 3.26 -6.60 -0.43
N GLN A 76 4.47 -6.59 0.13
CA GLN A 76 4.66 -6.54 1.59
C GLN A 76 4.38 -5.14 2.14
N ASP A 77 4.64 -4.09 1.37
CA ASP A 77 4.42 -2.70 1.77
C ASP A 77 2.94 -2.28 1.60
N GLU A 78 2.26 -2.76 0.55
CA GLU A 78 0.83 -2.54 0.33
C GLU A 78 -0.02 -3.12 1.47
N LYS A 79 0.38 -4.26 2.05
CA LYS A 79 -0.42 -4.94 3.07
C LYS A 79 -0.62 -4.10 4.35
N PRO A 80 0.41 -3.55 5.00
CA PRO A 80 0.25 -2.62 6.11
C PRO A 80 -0.56 -1.36 5.79
N VAL A 81 -0.42 -0.82 4.56
CA VAL A 81 -1.20 0.36 4.14
C VAL A 81 -2.68 0.04 4.02
N MET A 82 -3.04 -1.06 3.35
CA MET A 82 -4.42 -1.53 3.30
C MET A 82 -4.97 -1.80 4.71
N MET A 83 -4.21 -2.48 5.56
CA MET A 83 -4.62 -2.71 6.95
C MET A 83 -4.87 -1.38 7.71
N TYR A 84 -4.03 -0.38 7.50
CA TYR A 84 -4.19 0.92 8.15
C TYR A 84 -5.48 1.63 7.70
N LEU A 85 -5.75 1.67 6.39
CA LEU A 85 -6.92 2.32 5.83
C LEU A 85 -8.22 1.57 6.15
N ASP A 86 -8.19 0.23 6.10
CA ASP A 86 -9.32 -0.63 6.45
C ASP A 86 -9.71 -0.47 7.92
N ALA A 87 -8.74 -0.49 8.83
CA ALA A 87 -9.00 -0.26 10.25
C ALA A 87 -9.57 1.13 10.49
N LEU A 88 -9.02 2.17 9.85
CA LEU A 88 -9.53 3.53 9.98
C LEU A 88 -10.99 3.63 9.49
N SER A 89 -11.30 3.06 8.32
CA SER A 89 -12.65 3.03 7.76
C SER A 89 -13.63 2.32 8.70
N GLN A 90 -13.25 1.15 9.21
CA GLN A 90 -14.09 0.38 10.14
C GLN A 90 -14.30 1.10 11.48
N LEU A 91 -13.23 1.68 12.04
CA LEU A 91 -13.30 2.46 13.28
C LEU A 91 -14.25 3.66 13.15
N VAL A 92 -14.26 4.33 12.00
CA VAL A 92 -15.19 5.43 11.72
C VAL A 92 -16.60 4.90 11.52
N ALA A 93 -16.78 3.83 10.74
CA ALA A 93 -18.09 3.23 10.47
C ALA A 93 -18.77 2.69 11.73
N GLN A 94 -18.01 2.11 12.67
CA GLN A 94 -18.54 1.61 13.94
C GLN A 94 -18.77 2.74 14.98
N GLY A 95 -18.25 3.95 14.72
CA GLY A 95 -18.40 5.09 15.61
C GLY A 95 -17.57 5.10 16.87
N SER A 96 -16.57 4.22 17.00
CA SER A 96 -15.59 4.28 18.10
C SER A 96 -14.58 5.41 17.96
N VAL A 97 -14.46 5.99 16.77
CA VAL A 97 -13.64 7.17 16.52
C VAL A 97 -14.46 8.21 15.77
N TYR A 98 -14.05 9.48 15.87
CA TYR A 98 -14.69 10.52 15.09
C TYR A 98 -13.73 11.55 14.53
N LEU A 99 -14.15 12.12 13.40
CA LEU A 99 -13.49 13.20 12.67
C LEU A 99 -14.41 14.41 12.58
N ARG A 100 -13.84 15.61 12.64
CA ARG A 100 -14.56 16.88 12.48
C ARG A 100 -14.36 17.43 11.06
N HIS A 101 -15.37 18.10 10.52
CA HIS A 101 -15.18 18.82 9.26
C HIS A 101 -14.14 19.93 9.44
N ARG A 102 -13.23 20.08 8.48
CA ARG A 102 -12.14 21.07 8.55
C ARG A 102 -12.65 22.51 8.65
N GLU A 103 -13.63 22.88 7.83
CA GLU A 103 -14.17 24.26 7.79
C GLU A 103 -15.27 24.51 8.82
N TYR A 104 -15.92 23.44 9.29
CA TYR A 104 -17.07 23.52 10.19
C TYR A 104 -16.87 22.59 11.41
N PRO A 105 -15.79 22.75 12.18
CA PRO A 105 -15.39 21.77 13.20
C PRO A 105 -16.35 21.69 14.39
N GLU A 106 -17.17 22.72 14.60
CA GLU A 106 -18.13 22.80 15.70
C GLU A 106 -19.55 22.37 15.29
N MET A 107 -19.79 22.03 14.01
CA MET A 107 -21.09 21.54 13.54
C MET A 107 -21.21 20.03 13.77
N PRO A 108 -22.06 19.56 14.70
CA PRO A 108 -22.19 18.12 15.00
C PRO A 108 -22.67 17.30 13.81
N ASP A 109 -23.54 17.86 12.98
CA ASP A 109 -24.09 17.20 11.79
C ASP A 109 -23.05 16.96 10.69
N LYS A 110 -21.92 17.67 10.75
CA LYS A 110 -20.78 17.51 9.85
C LYS A 110 -19.64 16.69 10.49
N MET A 111 -19.87 16.06 11.64
CA MET A 111 -18.91 15.09 12.20
C MET A 111 -19.10 13.72 11.56
N LEU A 112 -18.01 12.96 11.48
CA LEU A 112 -18.02 11.58 11.01
C LEU A 112 -17.64 10.62 12.15
N PRO A 113 -18.41 9.57 12.41
CA PRO A 113 -19.78 9.39 11.92
C PRO A 113 -20.74 10.42 12.55
N LYS A 114 -21.99 10.46 12.08
CA LYS A 114 -23.02 11.35 12.62
C LYS A 114 -23.19 11.09 14.12
N GLY A 115 -23.57 12.12 14.88
CA GLY A 115 -23.59 12.05 16.34
C GLY A 115 -24.44 10.91 16.93
N ALA A 116 -25.50 10.47 16.23
CA ALA A 116 -26.34 9.35 16.64
C ALA A 116 -25.67 7.97 16.46
N ASP A 117 -24.74 7.86 15.51
CA ASP A 117 -24.01 6.63 15.16
C ASP A 117 -22.66 6.54 15.89
N ARG A 118 -22.38 7.49 16.80
CA ARG A 118 -21.13 7.58 17.55
C ARG A 118 -21.26 6.90 18.90
N GLU A 119 -20.29 6.05 19.23
CA GLU A 119 -20.23 5.39 20.53
C GLU A 119 -19.95 6.39 21.66
N VAL A 120 -20.45 6.06 22.86
CA VAL A 120 -20.16 6.83 24.07
C VAL A 120 -18.67 6.69 24.39
N GLY A 121 -17.94 7.80 24.32
CA GLY A 121 -16.49 7.81 24.56
C GLY A 121 -15.63 7.68 23.30
N ALA A 122 -16.22 7.83 22.10
CA ALA A 122 -15.48 7.81 20.85
C ALA A 122 -14.26 8.74 20.85
N GLU A 123 -13.14 8.25 20.32
CA GLU A 123 -11.86 8.96 20.31
C GLU A 123 -11.80 9.96 19.15
N PHE A 124 -11.35 11.19 19.43
CA PHE A 124 -11.14 12.18 18.37
C PHE A 124 -9.83 11.90 17.64
N LEU A 125 -9.90 11.63 16.33
CA LEU A 125 -8.70 11.32 15.53
C LEU A 125 -8.25 12.44 14.60
N GLY A 126 -9.06 13.47 14.38
CA GLY A 126 -8.66 14.62 13.58
C GLY A 126 -9.77 15.20 12.72
N TRP A 127 -9.41 15.70 11.55
CA TRP A 127 -10.32 16.43 10.67
C TRP A 127 -10.40 15.79 9.29
N TYR A 128 -11.40 16.20 8.51
CA TYR A 128 -11.53 15.80 7.12
C TYR A 128 -12.08 16.94 6.26
N ASP A 129 -11.81 16.86 4.96
CA ASP A 129 -12.54 17.55 3.90
C ASP A 129 -12.78 16.58 2.73
N ALA A 130 -13.29 17.06 1.61
CA ALA A 130 -13.59 16.22 0.44
C ALA A 130 -12.35 15.50 -0.14
N GLN A 131 -11.15 16.03 0.08
CA GLN A 131 -9.92 15.53 -0.54
C GLN A 131 -9.00 14.81 0.45
N TYR A 132 -9.00 15.23 1.71
CA TYR A 132 -8.00 14.78 2.68
C TYR A 132 -8.57 14.45 4.05
N LEU A 133 -7.91 13.50 4.71
CA LEU A 133 -7.99 13.27 6.14
C LEU A 133 -6.78 13.90 6.83
N TYR A 134 -7.02 14.61 7.92
CA TYR A 134 -6.04 15.34 8.72
C TYR A 134 -5.93 14.68 10.10
N LEU A 135 -5.12 13.64 10.19
CA LEU A 135 -5.12 12.72 11.32
C LEU A 135 -4.07 13.10 12.36
N LEU A 136 -4.44 12.98 13.63
CA LEU A 136 -3.51 13.04 14.75
C LEU A 136 -2.67 11.76 14.75
N SER A 137 -1.40 11.89 14.34
CA SER A 137 -0.50 10.76 14.07
C SER A 137 -0.47 9.69 15.18
N GLY A 138 -0.11 10.10 16.40
CA GLY A 138 0.05 9.19 17.53
C GLY A 138 -1.27 8.52 17.95
N PRO A 139 -2.34 9.29 18.23
CA PRO A 139 -3.65 8.74 18.56
C PRO A 139 -4.14 7.75 17.49
N THR A 140 -4.12 8.16 16.22
CA THR A 140 -4.61 7.31 15.11
C THR A 140 -3.87 5.98 15.03
N PHE A 141 -2.52 6.01 15.09
CA PHE A 141 -1.73 4.78 15.05
C PHE A 141 -2.03 3.87 16.25
N LYS A 142 -2.13 4.44 17.46
CA LYS A 142 -2.47 3.69 18.67
C LYS A 142 -3.82 3.00 18.54
N THR A 143 -4.85 3.71 18.06
CA THR A 143 -6.21 3.17 17.92
C THR A 143 -6.26 2.03 16.89
N ILE A 144 -5.54 2.16 15.76
CA ILE A 144 -5.43 1.11 14.74
C ILE A 144 -4.70 -0.14 15.27
N VAL A 145 -3.58 0.04 15.99
CA VAL A 145 -2.87 -1.08 16.60
C VAL A 145 -3.77 -1.80 17.62
N GLN A 146 -4.53 -1.05 18.41
CA GLN A 146 -5.46 -1.62 19.38
C GLN A 146 -6.62 -2.37 18.70
N PHE A 147 -7.15 -1.83 17.60
CA PHE A 147 -8.21 -2.44 16.80
C PHE A 147 -7.83 -3.86 16.34
N TYR A 148 -6.64 -4.01 15.75
CA TYR A 148 -6.17 -5.32 15.32
C TYR A 148 -5.85 -6.24 16.49
N ARG A 149 -5.22 -5.71 17.54
CA ARG A 149 -4.91 -6.48 18.75
C ARG A 149 -6.16 -7.09 19.38
N ASN A 150 -7.26 -6.34 19.44
CA ASN A 150 -8.55 -6.81 19.95
C ASN A 150 -9.16 -7.93 19.07
N SER A 151 -8.85 -7.91 17.78
CA SER A 151 -9.29 -8.91 16.80
C SER A 151 -8.37 -10.13 16.72
N GLY A 152 -7.37 -10.23 17.60
CA GLY A 152 -6.38 -11.33 17.58
C GLY A 152 -5.36 -11.24 16.43
N VAL A 153 -5.31 -10.11 15.72
CA VAL A 153 -4.40 -9.87 14.60
C VAL A 153 -3.31 -8.89 15.05
N VAL A 154 -2.08 -9.10 14.59
CA VAL A 154 -0.98 -8.15 14.83
C VAL A 154 -0.91 -7.18 13.65
N PHE A 155 -0.85 -5.89 13.94
CA PHE A 155 -0.52 -4.88 12.93
C PHE A 155 0.98 -4.95 12.64
N ASN A 156 1.34 -5.28 11.40
CA ASN A 156 2.70 -5.67 11.04
C ASN A 156 3.59 -4.48 10.60
N ASP A 157 3.48 -3.34 11.27
CA ASP A 157 4.33 -2.18 11.00
C ASP A 157 4.44 -1.23 12.22
N THR A 158 5.34 -0.26 12.11
CA THR A 158 5.59 0.80 13.08
C THR A 158 4.94 2.11 12.65
N GLU A 159 4.78 3.05 13.58
CA GLU A 159 4.24 4.38 13.27
C GLU A 159 5.07 5.14 12.23
N ARG A 160 6.40 4.97 12.24
CA ARG A 160 7.27 5.58 11.24
C ARG A 160 7.18 4.83 9.90
N GLY A 161 7.17 3.50 9.92
CA GLY A 161 7.12 2.67 8.72
C GLY A 161 5.86 2.94 7.90
N ILE A 162 4.70 3.00 8.55
CA ILE A 162 3.44 3.26 7.85
C ILE A 162 3.42 4.65 7.18
N LYS A 163 4.03 5.67 7.79
CA LYS A 163 4.15 7.01 7.18
C LYS A 163 5.05 7.01 5.95
N VAL A 164 6.11 6.20 5.96
CA VAL A 164 6.99 6.02 4.80
C VAL A 164 6.21 5.38 3.66
N LYS A 165 5.52 4.26 3.93
CA LYS A 165 4.74 3.52 2.93
C LYS A 165 3.59 4.35 2.35
N LEU A 166 2.81 5.01 3.21
CA LEU A 166 1.74 5.93 2.77
C LEU A 166 2.27 7.03 1.83
N ARG A 167 3.50 7.50 2.03
CA ARG A 167 4.13 8.50 1.15
C ARG A 167 4.63 7.90 -0.15
N GLU A 168 5.21 6.70 -0.11
CA GLU A 168 5.67 5.97 -1.31
C GLU A 168 4.49 5.63 -2.23
N GLU A 169 3.33 5.31 -1.66
CA GLU A 169 2.07 5.11 -2.40
C GLU A 169 1.37 6.42 -2.82
N GLY A 170 1.95 7.59 -2.53
CA GLY A 170 1.37 8.88 -2.88
C GLY A 170 0.11 9.27 -2.10
N LEU A 171 -0.18 8.56 -1.00
CA LEU A 171 -1.33 8.81 -0.13
C LEU A 171 -1.03 9.86 0.94
N LEU A 172 0.23 10.04 1.36
CA LEU A 172 0.62 11.05 2.36
C LEU A 172 1.16 12.33 1.71
N HIS A 173 0.59 13.47 2.12
CA HIS A 173 0.87 14.79 1.57
C HIS A 173 1.47 15.73 2.63
N PRO A 174 2.80 15.77 2.82
CA PRO A 174 3.44 16.63 3.84
C PRO A 174 3.32 18.12 3.50
N ALA A 175 3.77 19.00 4.42
CA ALA A 175 3.86 20.43 4.16
C ALA A 175 4.83 20.76 3.00
N GLU A 176 4.47 21.73 2.16
CA GLU A 176 5.28 22.18 1.02
C GLU A 176 6.61 22.83 1.42
N ARG A 177 6.66 23.41 2.63
CA ARG A 177 7.89 23.99 3.18
C ARG A 177 8.56 22.96 4.09
N PRO A 178 9.89 22.81 3.99
CA PRO A 178 10.64 21.88 4.83
C PRO A 178 10.64 22.39 6.27
N THR A 179 9.63 21.99 7.04
CA THR A 179 9.76 21.87 8.49
C THR A 179 10.58 20.63 8.77
N GLY A 180 11.39 20.62 9.84
CA GLY A 180 12.28 19.48 10.18
C GLY A 180 11.58 18.13 10.39
N ASN A 181 10.26 18.04 10.16
CA ASN A 181 9.47 16.82 10.11
C ASN A 181 8.90 16.59 8.70
N THR A 182 9.35 15.52 8.04
CA THR A 182 9.08 15.21 6.63
C THR A 182 7.71 14.57 6.37
N PHE A 183 6.92 14.31 7.41
CA PHE A 183 5.63 13.61 7.29
C PHE A 183 4.43 14.47 7.69
N LEU A 184 4.64 15.59 8.37
CA LEU A 184 3.55 16.35 8.97
C LEU A 184 3.14 17.54 8.09
N TYR A 185 1.87 17.86 8.18
CA TYR A 185 1.22 19.02 7.61
C TYR A 185 0.75 19.94 8.74
N GLN A 186 1.04 21.23 8.65
CA GLN A 186 0.52 22.21 9.59
C GLN A 186 -0.85 22.68 9.11
N MET A 187 -1.90 22.32 9.84
CA MET A 187 -3.24 22.70 9.45
C MET A 187 -3.53 24.17 9.76
N GLY A 188 -4.22 24.86 8.86
CA GLY A 188 -4.57 26.28 8.99
C GLY A 188 -5.70 26.61 9.99
N LEU A 189 -5.89 25.82 11.05
CA LEU A 189 -6.84 26.15 12.12
C LEU A 189 -6.25 27.16 13.11
N SER A 190 -7.09 27.72 13.99
CA SER A 190 -6.67 28.65 15.05
C SER A 190 -5.54 28.09 15.92
N THR A 191 -5.57 26.79 16.22
CA THR A 191 -4.59 26.07 17.04
C THR A 191 -3.37 25.55 16.26
N ARG A 192 -3.41 25.65 14.91
CA ARG A 192 -2.36 25.18 13.99
C ARG A 192 -1.73 23.82 14.32
N PRO A 193 -2.53 22.75 14.48
CA PRO A 193 -2.02 21.44 14.86
C PRO A 193 -1.20 20.82 13.73
N TRP A 194 -0.20 20.03 14.10
CA TRP A 194 0.56 19.17 13.19
C TRP A 194 -0.17 17.84 13.02
N VAL A 195 -0.49 17.50 11.78
CA VAL A 195 -1.32 16.34 11.41
C VAL A 195 -0.70 15.57 10.26
N LEU A 196 -1.06 14.29 10.13
CA LEU A 196 -0.85 13.54 8.90
C LEU A 196 -1.97 13.91 7.93
N ARG A 197 -1.63 14.54 6.81
CA ARG A 197 -2.57 14.79 5.72
C ARG A 197 -2.50 13.62 4.74
N ILE A 198 -3.50 12.76 4.73
CA ILE A 198 -3.59 11.65 3.77
C ILE A 198 -4.77 11.83 2.82
N THR A 199 -4.70 11.24 1.63
CA THR A 199 -5.82 11.19 0.68
C THR A 199 -7.04 10.60 1.37
N ASN A 200 -8.20 11.21 1.14
CA ASN A 200 -9.43 10.75 1.74
C ASN A 200 -9.95 9.49 1.01
N THR A 201 -9.85 8.34 1.68
CA THR A 201 -10.31 7.05 1.16
C THR A 201 -11.67 6.62 1.69
N ILE A 202 -12.19 7.33 2.70
CA ILE A 202 -13.47 7.00 3.35
C ILE A 202 -14.66 7.30 2.40
N PHE A 203 -14.51 8.28 1.50
CA PHE A 203 -15.56 8.73 0.57
C PHE A 203 -15.38 8.24 -0.87
N ASN A 204 -14.56 7.20 -1.11
CA ASN A 204 -14.25 6.73 -2.45
C ASN A 204 -15.42 5.98 -3.16
N ASN A 205 -16.58 5.83 -2.53
CA ASN A 205 -17.80 5.46 -3.23
C ASN A 205 -18.52 6.74 -3.67
N GLU A 206 -18.70 6.92 -4.98
CA GLU A 206 -19.37 8.03 -5.68
C GLU A 206 -20.84 8.29 -5.24
N GLY A 207 -21.31 7.73 -4.11
CA GLY A 207 -22.67 7.88 -3.60
C GLY A 207 -22.83 8.58 -2.25
N ASP A 208 -21.73 8.91 -1.54
CA ASP A 208 -21.80 9.42 -0.15
C ASP A 208 -21.09 10.76 0.08
N LEU A 209 -20.77 11.50 -0.98
CA LEU A 209 -20.40 12.91 -0.80
C LEU A 209 -21.63 13.67 -0.29
N PRO A 210 -21.60 14.32 0.89
CA PRO A 210 -22.64 15.27 1.23
C PRO A 210 -22.57 16.38 0.17
N GLU A 211 -23.58 16.41 -0.69
CA GLU A 211 -23.80 17.55 -1.59
C GLU A 211 -23.70 18.84 -0.77
N ASN A 212 -22.99 19.81 -1.33
CA ASN A 212 -22.79 21.15 -0.79
C ASN A 212 -23.99 21.66 0.04
N VAL A 213 -23.82 21.71 1.37
CA VAL A 213 -24.64 22.52 2.28
C VAL A 213 -23.74 23.18 3.30
#